data_AF-A0A354NUZ0-F1
#
_entry.id   AF-A0A354NUZ0-F1
#
_cell.length_a   1.000
_cell.length_b   1.000
_cell.length_c   1.000
_cell.angle_alpha   90.00
_cell.angle_beta   90.00
_cell.angle_gamma   90.00
#
_symmetry.space_group_name_H-M   'P 1'
#
loop_
_entity.id
_entity.type
_entity.pdbx_description
1 polymer ?
#
loop_
_entity_poly.entity_id
_entity_poly.type
_entity_poly.pdbx_seq_one_letter_code
_entity_poly.pdbx_strand_id
1 'polypeptide(L)'
;PEVKVVTEVPGIGACCWQPGGSALALVRDMRGRSGFYDGLWMLEPNEGTENKINDDPMLAFFWSPDGSKIAYVTTSETGQGSLRWAVHDVESGDVTYLVDFRPTQENLITFMYFDQYNQSHSPWSPDGTQLLFAGELGLQRDRTPLSDGESNRVCVVSSDGGIAAEEIAGGFIACWMRGV
;
A
#
# COMPACT_ATOMS: atom_id res chain seq x y z
N PRO A 1 -23.16 -23.60 -7.45
CA PRO A 1 -22.21 -22.71 -8.15
C PRO A 1 -21.05 -23.53 -8.72
N GLU A 2 -20.78 -23.39 -10.01
CA GLU A 2 -19.61 -24.01 -10.64
C GLU A 2 -18.36 -23.20 -10.28
N VAL A 3 -17.33 -23.87 -9.77
CA VAL A 3 -16.06 -23.23 -9.41
C VAL A 3 -15.19 -23.18 -10.65
N LYS A 4 -14.72 -21.99 -11.03
CA LYS A 4 -13.84 -21.76 -12.17
C LYS A 4 -12.49 -21.23 -11.69
N VAL A 5 -11.40 -21.83 -12.17
CA VAL A 5 -10.05 -21.29 -12.02
C VAL A 5 -9.89 -20.13 -13.00
N VAL A 6 -9.52 -18.95 -12.50
CA VAL A 6 -9.35 -17.73 -13.31
C VAL A 6 -7.90 -17.35 -13.51
N THR A 7 -7.02 -17.75 -12.60
CA THR A 7 -5.56 -17.63 -12.76
C THR A 7 -4.84 -18.59 -11.81
N GLU A 8 -3.63 -19.00 -12.18
CA GLU A 8 -2.70 -19.68 -11.29
C GLU A 8 -1.64 -18.69 -10.81
N VAL A 9 -1.34 -18.75 -9.51
CA VAL A 9 -0.37 -17.86 -8.87
C VAL A 9 0.82 -18.69 -8.40
N PRO A 10 1.90 -18.79 -9.19
CA PRO A 10 3.10 -19.48 -8.77
C PRO A 10 3.82 -18.65 -7.68
N GLY A 11 4.29 -19.32 -6.62
CA GLY A 11 5.01 -18.68 -5.53
C GLY A 11 4.10 -18.18 -4.42
N ILE A 12 4.52 -17.10 -3.75
CA ILE A 12 3.72 -16.42 -2.72
C ILE A 12 2.94 -15.31 -3.43
N GLY A 13 1.64 -15.21 -3.17
CA GLY A 13 0.84 -14.13 -3.71
C GLY A 13 -0.32 -13.76 -2.81
N ALA A 14 -0.81 -12.56 -3.02
CA ALA A 14 -1.94 -12.00 -2.30
C ALA A 14 -2.83 -11.26 -3.30
N CYS A 15 -4.15 -11.27 -3.07
CA CYS A 15 -5.10 -10.62 -3.96
C CYS A 15 -6.22 -9.94 -3.18
N CYS A 16 -6.82 -8.92 -3.78
CA CYS A 16 -7.97 -8.21 -3.24
C CYS A 16 -8.89 -7.76 -4.39
N TRP A 17 -10.19 -7.95 -4.20
CA TRP A 17 -11.19 -7.44 -5.13
C TRP A 17 -11.17 -5.91 -5.18
N GLN A 18 -11.29 -5.38 -6.39
CA GLN A 18 -11.69 -3.99 -6.60
C GLN A 18 -13.05 -3.77 -5.93
N PRO A 19 -13.27 -2.64 -5.22
CA PRO A 19 -14.60 -2.24 -4.79
C PRO A 19 -15.60 -2.30 -5.96
N GLY A 20 -16.76 -2.93 -5.73
CA GLY A 20 -17.75 -3.20 -6.79
C GLY A 20 -17.58 -4.54 -7.52
N GLY A 21 -16.43 -5.20 -7.40
CA GLY A 21 -16.25 -6.61 -7.81
C GLY A 21 -16.00 -6.85 -9.31
N SER A 22 -15.66 -5.81 -10.08
CA SER A 22 -15.35 -5.92 -11.51
C SER A 22 -13.99 -6.56 -11.79
N ALA A 23 -12.99 -6.30 -10.95
CA ALA A 23 -11.62 -6.76 -11.15
C ALA A 23 -10.97 -7.25 -9.85
N LEU A 24 -9.86 -7.98 -9.99
CA LEU A 24 -9.02 -8.47 -8.91
C LEU A 24 -7.61 -7.90 -9.06
N ALA A 25 -7.14 -7.19 -8.05
CA ALA A 25 -5.72 -6.83 -7.94
C ALA A 25 -4.95 -7.99 -7.32
N LEU A 26 -3.76 -8.26 -7.85
CA LEU A 26 -2.93 -9.40 -7.48
C LEU A 26 -1.46 -9.02 -7.44
N VAL A 27 -0.76 -9.51 -6.42
CA VAL A 27 0.69 -9.39 -6.27
C VAL A 27 1.31 -10.78 -6.12
N ARG A 28 2.53 -10.96 -6.64
CA ARG A 28 3.23 -12.25 -6.68
C ARG A 28 4.72 -12.06 -6.42
N ASP A 29 5.33 -12.93 -5.61
CA ASP A 29 6.78 -13.09 -5.48
C ASP A 29 7.17 -14.35 -6.23
N MET A 30 7.59 -14.16 -7.48
CA MET A 30 7.97 -15.26 -8.38
C MET A 30 9.40 -15.72 -8.14
N ARG A 31 10.20 -14.95 -7.38
CA ARG A 31 11.63 -15.17 -7.18
C ARG A 31 11.95 -15.74 -5.80
N GLY A 32 11.05 -15.57 -4.83
CA GLY A 32 11.11 -16.08 -3.46
C GLY A 32 12.25 -15.49 -2.63
N ARG A 33 12.65 -14.24 -2.89
CA ARG A 33 13.96 -13.71 -2.42
C ARG A 33 13.94 -12.34 -1.74
N SER A 34 12.86 -11.56 -1.85
CA SER A 34 12.92 -10.12 -1.56
C SER A 34 12.13 -9.65 -0.34
N GLY A 35 11.14 -10.41 0.15
CA GLY A 35 10.16 -9.89 1.13
C GLY A 35 9.23 -8.82 0.54
N PHE A 36 9.32 -8.57 -0.77
CA PHE A 36 8.47 -7.73 -1.59
C PHE A 36 7.98 -8.55 -2.78
N TYR A 37 6.77 -8.27 -3.24
CA TYR A 37 6.22 -8.80 -4.47
C TYR A 37 6.83 -8.09 -5.69
N ASP A 38 6.84 -8.76 -6.85
CA ASP A 38 7.48 -8.32 -8.09
C ASP A 38 6.66 -7.28 -8.91
N GLY A 39 5.51 -6.83 -8.40
CA GLY A 39 4.62 -5.88 -9.07
C GLY A 39 3.14 -6.10 -8.77
N LEU A 40 2.30 -5.39 -9.52
CA LEU A 40 0.84 -5.47 -9.44
C LEU A 40 0.24 -5.88 -10.78
N TRP A 41 -0.68 -6.83 -10.71
CA TRP A 41 -1.47 -7.32 -11.84
C TRP A 41 -2.95 -7.03 -11.61
N MET A 42 -3.64 -6.70 -12.69
CA MET A 42 -5.09 -6.61 -12.74
C MET A 42 -5.64 -7.80 -13.52
N LEU A 43 -6.58 -8.52 -12.91
CA LEU A 43 -7.31 -9.63 -13.51
C LEU A 43 -8.78 -9.28 -13.61
N GLU A 44 -9.35 -9.43 -14.81
CA GLU A 44 -10.81 -9.34 -15.03
C GLU A 44 -11.39 -10.76 -15.17
N PRO A 45 -12.04 -11.30 -14.13
CA PRO A 45 -12.39 -12.72 -14.07
C PRO A 45 -13.37 -13.18 -15.16
N ASN A 46 -14.22 -12.25 -15.61
CA ASN A 46 -15.24 -12.50 -16.62
C ASN A 46 -14.64 -12.52 -18.04
N GLU A 47 -13.59 -11.73 -18.27
CA GLU A 47 -12.92 -11.63 -19.57
C GLU A 47 -11.76 -12.62 -19.71
N GLY A 48 -11.20 -13.08 -18.57
CA GLY A 48 -10.03 -13.96 -18.55
C GLY A 48 -8.73 -13.23 -18.93
N THR A 49 -8.73 -11.89 -18.85
CA THR A 49 -7.58 -11.04 -19.16
C THR A 49 -6.82 -10.70 -17.88
N GLU A 50 -5.51 -10.93 -17.88
CA GLU A 50 -4.59 -10.58 -16.80
C GLU A 50 -3.47 -9.70 -17.37
N ASN A 51 -3.30 -8.50 -16.83
CA ASN A 51 -2.27 -7.56 -17.27
C ASN A 51 -1.46 -7.07 -16.07
N LYS A 52 -0.14 -6.94 -16.27
CA LYS A 52 0.71 -6.24 -15.29
C LYS A 52 0.50 -4.74 -15.46
N ILE A 53 0.15 -4.06 -14.36
CA ILE A 53 -0.17 -2.62 -14.36
C ILE A 53 0.87 -1.78 -13.61
N ASN A 54 1.72 -2.43 -12.79
CA ASN A 54 2.79 -1.76 -12.07
C ASN A 54 3.98 -2.72 -11.87
N ASP A 55 5.20 -2.26 -12.12
CA ASP A 55 6.45 -3.01 -12.02
C ASP A 55 7.23 -2.76 -10.70
N ASP A 56 6.77 -1.83 -9.86
CA ASP A 56 7.42 -1.50 -8.60
C ASP A 56 7.39 -2.70 -7.64
N PRO A 57 8.50 -2.97 -6.93
CA PRO A 57 8.47 -3.92 -5.84
C PRO A 57 7.53 -3.39 -4.76
N MET A 58 6.60 -4.21 -4.27
CA MET A 58 5.64 -3.77 -3.27
C MET A 58 5.51 -4.72 -2.10
N LEU A 59 5.41 -4.15 -0.91
CA LEU A 59 5.21 -4.87 0.35
C LEU A 59 3.72 -5.14 0.58
N ALA A 60 2.88 -4.15 0.27
CA ALA A 60 1.44 -4.17 0.47
C ALA A 60 0.73 -3.23 -0.51
N PHE A 61 -0.54 -3.48 -0.79
CA PHE A 61 -1.41 -2.58 -1.55
C PHE A 61 -2.81 -2.48 -0.94
N PHE A 62 -3.50 -1.37 -1.21
CA PHE A 62 -4.81 -1.06 -0.67
C PHE A 62 -5.64 -0.31 -1.72
N TRP A 63 -6.80 -0.88 -2.05
CA TRP A 63 -7.80 -0.21 -2.88
C TRP A 63 -8.35 1.04 -2.18
N SER A 64 -8.43 2.14 -2.91
CA SER A 64 -9.25 3.30 -2.54
C SER A 64 -10.73 2.89 -2.41
N PRO A 65 -11.54 3.61 -1.62
CA PRO A 65 -12.93 3.23 -1.37
C PRO A 65 -13.80 3.13 -2.63
N ASP A 66 -13.53 3.98 -3.63
CA ASP A 66 -14.24 4.02 -4.91
C ASP A 66 -13.65 3.07 -5.97
N GLY A 67 -12.51 2.43 -5.68
CA GLY A 67 -11.84 1.52 -6.59
C GLY A 67 -11.15 2.19 -7.78
N SER A 68 -10.98 3.51 -7.78
CA SER A 68 -10.31 4.27 -8.85
C SER A 68 -8.78 4.25 -8.73
N LYS A 69 -8.28 4.06 -7.50
CA LYS A 69 -6.85 4.12 -7.16
C LYS A 69 -6.41 2.94 -6.31
N ILE A 70 -5.12 2.62 -6.38
CA ILE A 70 -4.45 1.65 -5.53
C ILE A 70 -3.26 2.32 -4.85
N ALA A 71 -3.32 2.46 -3.53
CA ALA A 71 -2.16 2.86 -2.75
C ALA A 71 -1.29 1.64 -2.48
N TYR A 72 0.03 1.79 -2.56
CA TYR A 72 0.96 0.71 -2.29
C TYR A 72 2.23 1.21 -1.60
N VAL A 73 2.88 0.29 -0.91
CA VAL A 73 4.11 0.55 -0.17
C VAL A 73 5.27 -0.11 -0.91
N THR A 74 6.20 0.70 -1.39
CA THR A 74 7.38 0.28 -2.15
C THR A 74 8.68 0.64 -1.44
N THR A 75 9.82 0.23 -2.00
CA THR A 75 11.14 0.63 -1.51
C THR A 75 11.38 2.11 -1.79
N SER A 76 11.98 2.83 -0.83
CA SER A 76 12.47 4.17 -1.10
C SER A 76 13.68 4.12 -2.03
N GLU A 77 13.66 4.89 -3.12
CA GLU A 77 14.77 5.00 -4.09
C GLU A 77 16.02 5.67 -3.52
N THR A 78 15.87 6.38 -2.41
CA THR A 78 16.94 7.21 -1.85
C THR A 78 17.75 6.46 -0.78
N GLY A 79 17.31 5.27 -0.39
CA GLY A 79 17.99 4.40 0.58
C GLY A 79 18.07 4.95 2.01
N GLN A 80 17.39 6.08 2.32
CA GLN A 80 17.41 6.68 3.67
C GLN A 80 16.02 6.78 4.36
N GLY A 81 14.96 6.29 3.72
CA GLY A 81 13.74 5.74 4.36
C GLY A 81 13.66 4.23 4.08
N SER A 82 12.98 3.44 4.92
CA SER A 82 12.85 2.00 4.60
C SER A 82 11.80 1.76 3.52
N LEU A 83 10.75 2.57 3.49
CA LEU A 83 9.59 2.41 2.61
C LEU A 83 9.11 3.76 2.05
N ARG A 84 8.32 3.68 0.97
CA ARG A 84 7.68 4.80 0.29
C ARG A 84 6.22 4.47 0.02
N TRP A 85 5.32 5.42 0.29
CA TRP A 85 3.95 5.36 -0.22
C TRP A 85 3.89 5.84 -1.66
N ALA A 86 3.11 5.14 -2.48
CA ALA A 86 2.77 5.53 -3.83
C ALA A 86 1.31 5.20 -4.14
N VAL A 87 0.75 5.86 -5.14
CA VAL A 87 -0.62 5.67 -5.60
C VAL A 87 -0.60 5.43 -7.11
N HIS A 88 -1.20 4.34 -7.53
CA HIS A 88 -1.48 4.03 -8.93
C HIS A 88 -2.92 4.40 -9.26
N ASP A 89 -3.12 5.22 -10.29
CA ASP A 89 -4.43 5.49 -10.88
C ASP A 89 -4.80 4.38 -11.87
N VAL A 90 -5.98 3.77 -11.71
CA VAL A 90 -6.37 2.60 -12.51
C VAL A 90 -6.75 2.97 -13.94
N GLU A 91 -7.29 4.17 -14.17
CA GLU A 91 -7.73 4.57 -15.50
C GLU A 91 -6.56 5.09 -16.33
N SER A 92 -5.75 6.00 -15.78
CA SER A 92 -4.63 6.58 -16.52
C SER A 92 -3.37 5.71 -16.50
N GLY A 93 -3.24 4.84 -15.49
CA GLY A 93 -2.02 4.07 -15.22
C GLY A 93 -0.91 4.90 -14.56
N ASP A 94 -1.17 6.17 -14.25
CA ASP A 94 -0.18 7.06 -13.66
C ASP A 94 0.18 6.62 -12.23
N VAL A 95 1.45 6.81 -11.88
CA VAL A 95 1.97 6.55 -10.54
C VAL A 95 2.38 7.87 -9.91
N THR A 96 1.82 8.14 -8.73
CA THR A 96 2.21 9.27 -7.88
C THR A 96 2.97 8.75 -6.67
N TYR A 97 4.26 9.07 -6.58
CA TYR A 97 5.09 8.79 -5.41
C TYR A 97 4.89 9.89 -4.36
N LEU A 98 4.59 9.50 -3.12
CA LEU A 98 4.15 10.43 -2.08
C LEU A 98 5.27 10.77 -1.09
N VAL A 99 5.55 9.85 -0.17
CA VAL A 99 6.41 10.15 0.99
C VAL A 99 7.23 8.94 1.40
N ASP A 100 8.51 9.20 1.70
CA ASP A 100 9.42 8.24 2.32
C ASP A 100 9.22 8.23 3.83
N PHE A 101 9.22 7.05 4.44
CA PHE A 101 9.04 6.91 5.87
C PHE A 101 9.68 5.62 6.41
N ARG A 102 9.81 5.55 7.74
CA ARG A 102 10.11 4.32 8.48
C ARG A 102 8.87 3.93 9.27
N PRO A 103 8.19 2.80 8.95
CA PRO A 103 7.00 2.41 9.68
C PRO A 103 7.36 2.05 11.12
N THR A 104 6.38 2.22 12.01
CA THR A 104 6.43 1.55 13.32
C THR A 104 6.38 0.03 13.14
N GLN A 105 6.69 -0.72 14.20
CA GLN A 105 6.58 -2.18 14.16
C GLN A 105 5.13 -2.62 13.94
N GLU A 106 4.18 -1.96 14.58
CA GLU A 106 2.74 -2.26 14.49
C GLU A 106 2.21 -1.97 13.08
N ASN A 107 2.60 -0.84 12.47
CA ASN A 107 2.19 -0.51 11.12
C ASN A 107 2.86 -1.47 10.10
N LEU A 108 4.09 -1.89 10.34
CA LEU A 108 4.76 -2.88 9.49
C LEU A 108 4.04 -4.24 9.50
N ILE A 109 3.53 -4.68 10.65
CA ILE A 109 2.73 -5.91 10.75
C ILE A 109 1.47 -5.81 9.87
N THR A 110 0.80 -4.66 9.83
CA THR A 110 -0.37 -4.49 8.96
C THR A 110 -0.02 -4.63 7.48
N PHE A 111 1.16 -4.19 7.06
CA PHE A 111 1.62 -4.37 5.69
C PHE A 111 1.96 -5.81 5.35
N MET A 112 2.63 -6.54 6.25
CA MET A 112 3.00 -7.94 6.02
C MET A 112 1.79 -8.88 5.88
N TYR A 113 0.64 -8.50 6.43
CA TYR A 113 -0.61 -9.26 6.38
C TYR A 113 -1.76 -8.41 5.83
N PHE A 114 -1.46 -7.54 4.85
CA PHE A 114 -2.41 -6.55 4.35
C PHE A 114 -3.67 -7.20 3.78
N ASP A 115 -3.54 -8.34 3.10
CA ASP A 115 -4.65 -9.09 2.51
C ASP A 115 -5.63 -9.63 3.57
N GLN A 116 -5.14 -9.88 4.79
CA GLN A 116 -5.96 -10.23 5.95
C GLN A 116 -6.55 -9.00 6.66
N TYR A 117 -5.76 -7.95 6.82
CA TYR A 117 -6.15 -6.76 7.59
C TYR A 117 -6.89 -5.68 6.82
N ASN A 118 -6.86 -5.68 5.47
CA ASN A 118 -7.46 -4.63 4.64
C ASN A 118 -8.94 -4.36 4.96
N GLN A 119 -9.68 -5.36 5.45
CA GLN A 119 -11.08 -5.17 5.84
C GLN A 119 -11.27 -4.29 7.09
N SER A 120 -10.31 -4.31 8.02
CA SER A 120 -10.41 -3.60 9.30
C SER A 120 -9.44 -2.43 9.44
N HIS A 121 -8.32 -2.44 8.70
CA HIS A 121 -7.23 -1.47 8.82
C HIS A 121 -6.99 -0.78 7.47
N SER A 122 -7.97 0.00 7.03
CA SER A 122 -7.83 0.80 5.82
C SER A 122 -6.92 2.01 6.07
N PRO A 123 -5.86 2.22 5.25
CA PRO A 123 -5.08 3.46 5.29
C PRO A 123 -5.81 4.60 4.57
N TRP A 124 -6.80 4.31 3.72
CA TRP A 124 -7.55 5.33 2.98
C TRP A 124 -8.56 6.05 3.86
N SER A 125 -8.61 7.37 3.75
CA SER A 125 -9.74 8.16 4.22
C SER A 125 -11.04 7.70 3.53
N PRO A 126 -12.21 7.84 4.17
CA PRO A 126 -13.48 7.37 3.58
C PRO A 126 -13.82 8.01 2.23
N ASP A 127 -13.32 9.22 1.97
CA ASP A 127 -13.49 9.94 0.72
C ASP A 127 -12.39 9.64 -0.34
N GLY A 128 -11.40 8.80 -0.01
CA GLY A 128 -10.33 8.41 -0.94
C GLY A 128 -9.30 9.51 -1.23
N THR A 129 -9.26 10.59 -0.44
CA THR A 129 -8.36 11.73 -0.69
C THR A 129 -7.03 11.65 0.06
N GLN A 130 -6.96 10.87 1.12
CA GLN A 130 -5.79 10.81 2.00
C GLN A 130 -5.41 9.39 2.39
N LEU A 131 -4.12 9.22 2.72
CA LEU A 131 -3.57 8.02 3.33
C LEU A 131 -3.09 8.32 4.75
N LEU A 132 -3.40 7.42 5.67
CA LEU A 132 -2.98 7.43 7.07
C LEU A 132 -1.97 6.31 7.32
N PHE A 133 -0.90 6.62 8.03
CA PHE A 133 0.14 5.66 8.38
C PHE A 133 0.85 6.08 9.66
N ALA A 134 1.49 5.12 10.34
CA ALA A 134 2.31 5.40 11.50
C ALA A 134 3.80 5.13 11.21
N GLY A 135 4.64 6.09 11.57
CA GLY A 135 6.08 6.02 11.34
C GLY A 135 6.79 7.36 11.46
N GLU A 136 8.10 7.34 11.24
CA GLU A 136 8.92 8.54 11.13
C GLU A 136 8.96 9.02 9.67
N LEU A 137 8.70 10.31 9.44
CA LEU A 137 8.78 10.90 8.10
C LEU A 137 10.23 11.08 7.64
N GLY A 138 10.46 10.80 6.35
CA GLY A 138 11.55 11.37 5.58
C GLY A 138 12.86 10.59 5.46
N LEU A 139 13.73 11.21 4.67
CA LEU A 139 15.17 11.04 4.56
C LEU A 139 15.84 11.71 5.77
N GLN A 140 16.32 10.95 6.75
CA GLN A 140 17.28 11.53 7.68
C GLN A 140 18.60 11.81 6.93
N ARG A 141 18.79 13.05 6.44
CA ARG A 141 20.08 13.50 5.89
C ARG A 141 21.20 13.38 6.93
N ASP A 142 20.86 13.53 8.20
CA ASP A 142 21.77 13.32 9.31
C ASP A 142 21.44 12.02 10.03
N ARG A 143 22.42 11.12 10.06
CA ARG A 143 22.44 9.84 10.81
C ARG A 143 22.47 10.08 12.32
N THR A 144 21.71 11.05 12.82
CA THR A 144 21.59 11.26 14.25
C THR A 144 20.79 10.07 14.78
N PRO A 145 21.36 9.20 15.62
CA PRO A 145 20.58 8.17 16.26
C PRO A 145 19.43 8.88 16.96
N LEU A 146 18.20 8.44 16.68
CA LEU A 146 17.04 8.85 17.46
C LEU A 146 17.43 8.67 18.93
N SER A 147 17.27 9.72 19.71
CA SER A 147 17.44 9.61 21.16
C SER A 147 16.49 8.51 21.64
N ASP A 148 17.00 7.60 22.46
CA ASP A 148 16.25 6.44 22.98
C ASP A 148 14.85 6.88 23.46
N GLY A 149 13.81 6.58 22.65
CA GLY A 149 12.41 6.89 22.97
C GLY A 149 11.71 8.00 22.16
N GLU A 150 12.23 8.43 21.01
CA GLU A 150 11.50 9.36 20.12
C GLU A 150 10.16 8.76 19.64
N SER A 151 9.11 9.54 19.82
CA SER A 151 7.74 9.05 19.90
C SER A 151 7.20 8.74 18.51
N ASN A 152 6.71 7.51 18.30
CA ASN A 152 6.08 7.16 17.03
C ASN A 152 4.96 8.14 16.69
N ARG A 153 4.82 8.46 15.40
CA ARG A 153 3.86 9.44 14.89
C ARG A 153 2.83 8.75 14.03
N VAL A 154 1.62 9.29 14.07
CA VAL A 154 0.58 9.03 13.09
C VAL A 154 0.56 10.22 12.15
N CYS A 155 0.64 9.93 10.86
CA CYS A 155 0.77 10.90 9.79
C CYS A 155 -0.32 10.71 8.75
N VAL A 156 -0.70 11.80 8.08
CA VAL A 156 -1.55 11.78 6.89
C VAL A 156 -0.83 12.38 5.69
N VAL A 157 -1.13 11.91 4.48
CA VAL A 157 -0.62 12.45 3.22
C VAL A 157 -1.71 12.46 2.16
N SER A 158 -1.71 13.47 1.28
CA SER A 158 -2.66 13.52 0.17
C SER A 158 -2.36 12.43 -0.86
N SER A 159 -3.41 11.79 -1.39
CA SER A 159 -3.27 10.70 -2.37
C SER A 159 -2.84 11.17 -3.76
N ASP A 160 -3.02 12.46 -4.05
CA ASP A 160 -2.62 13.11 -5.31
C ASP A 160 -1.22 13.77 -5.23
N GLY A 161 -0.54 13.68 -4.08
CA GLY A 161 0.75 14.34 -3.85
C GLY A 161 0.68 15.87 -3.75
N GLY A 162 -0.50 16.47 -3.78
CA GLY A 162 -0.71 17.91 -3.73
C GLY A 162 -0.43 18.54 -2.36
N ILE A 163 -0.49 17.75 -1.29
CA ILE A 163 -0.18 18.16 0.09
C ILE A 163 0.86 17.20 0.67
N ALA A 164 1.93 17.78 1.22
CA ALA A 164 2.98 17.03 1.89
C ALA A 164 2.44 16.29 3.12
N ALA A 165 3.13 15.21 3.51
CA ALA A 165 2.75 14.47 4.70
C ALA A 165 2.86 15.34 5.97
N GLU A 166 1.88 15.23 6.86
CA GLU A 166 1.84 15.94 8.13
C GLU A 166 1.63 14.97 9.30
N GLU A 167 2.27 15.25 10.44
CA GLU A 167 2.06 14.54 11.70
C GLU A 167 0.78 15.05 12.38
N ILE A 168 -0.13 14.14 12.73
CA ILE A 168 -1.41 14.50 13.35
C ILE A 168 -1.53 14.06 14.81
N ALA A 169 -0.73 13.07 15.24
CA ALA A 169 -0.71 12.60 16.62
C ALA A 169 0.56 11.78 16.91
N GLY A 170 0.84 11.57 18.20
CA GLY A 170 1.71 10.46 18.61
C GLY A 170 0.94 9.13 18.60
N GLY A 171 1.57 8.05 18.15
CA GLY A 171 0.93 6.73 18.12
C GLY A 171 1.71 5.71 17.30
N PHE A 172 1.31 4.44 17.45
CA PHE A 172 2.01 3.30 16.85
C PHE A 172 1.27 2.74 15.63
N ILE A 173 -0.05 2.95 15.57
CA ILE A 173 -0.92 2.48 14.49
C ILE A 173 -2.18 3.34 14.51
N ALA A 174 -2.73 3.61 13.34
CA ALA A 174 -4.05 4.19 13.18
C ALA A 174 -4.64 3.71 11.86
N CYS A 175 -5.97 3.64 11.78
CA CYS A 175 -6.69 3.34 10.55
C CYS A 175 -7.93 4.20 10.48
N TRP A 176 -8.42 4.42 9.26
CA TRP A 176 -9.70 5.05 9.07
C TRP A 176 -10.83 4.05 9.30
N MET A 177 -11.92 4.55 9.89
CA MET A 177 -13.17 3.81 9.92
C MET A 177 -13.77 3.80 8.51
N ARG A 178 -14.14 2.63 7.99
CA ARG A 178 -14.93 2.56 6.76
C ARG A 178 -16.33 3.10 7.04
N GLY A 179 -16.84 3.96 6.16
CA GLY A 179 -18.24 4.39 6.20
C GLY A 179 -19.17 3.17 6.09
N VAL A 180 -20.23 3.15 6.90
CA VAL A 180 -21.28 2.12 6.88
C VAL A 180 -22.28 2.42 5.78
#